data_AF-A0A067TPW9-F1
#
_entry.id   AF-A0A067TPW9-F1
#
_cell.length_a   1.000
_cell.length_b   1.000
_cell.length_c   1.000
_cell.angle_alpha   90.00
_cell.angle_beta   90.00
_cell.angle_gamma   90.00
#
_symmetry.space_group_name_H-M   'P 1'
#
loop_
_entity.id
_entity.type
_entity.pdbx_description
1 polymer ?
#
loop_
_entity_poly.entity_id
_entity_poly.type
_entity_poly.pdbx_seq_one_letter_code
_entity_poly.pdbx_strand_id
1 'polypeptide(L)'
;MRCLPLKVLHFSHMEIMPLSWWEAFVHTAPHLTFLDISVCPRRTAEDALDIMCIQVPRILASVPLTYISLTPKGHAFLVCDAASPESHSLEADEAIALSYATNICTLKYIDIYKEIEIFTGATTWWKVVRSSSSGDEVGVQVKTLEECDGTAMKRWYDLEA
;
A
#
# COMPACT_ATOMS: atom_id res chain seq x y z
N MET A 1 1.18 0.22 -34.11
CA MET A 1 0.30 0.37 -32.93
C MET A 1 1.15 0.90 -31.80
N ARG A 2 0.80 2.04 -31.19
CA ARG A 2 1.44 2.51 -29.95
C ARG A 2 0.60 1.97 -28.80
N CYS A 3 1.16 1.09 -27.97
CA CYS A 3 0.52 0.72 -26.71
C CYS A 3 0.46 1.97 -25.83
N LEU A 4 -0.72 2.26 -25.28
CA LEU A 4 -0.86 3.31 -24.28
C LEU A 4 -0.10 2.88 -23.01
N PRO A 5 0.54 3.83 -22.31
CA PRO A 5 1.27 3.52 -21.08
C PRO A 5 0.30 3.02 -20.00
N LEU A 6 0.66 1.94 -19.30
CA LEU A 6 -0.11 1.40 -18.18
C LEU A 6 -0.09 2.40 -17.01
N LYS A 7 -1.27 2.88 -16.61
CA LYS A 7 -1.44 3.84 -15.49
C LYS A 7 -2.06 3.21 -14.25
N VAL A 8 -2.92 2.22 -14.44
CA VAL A 8 -3.65 1.54 -13.38
C VAL A 8 -3.35 0.05 -13.43
N LEU A 9 -3.08 -0.55 -12.28
CA LEU A 9 -2.95 -1.99 -12.15
C LEU A 9 -3.65 -2.47 -10.88
N HIS A 10 -4.55 -3.44 -11.06
CA HIS A 10 -5.04 -4.28 -9.98
C HIS A 10 -4.30 -5.60 -10.02
N PHE A 11 -3.53 -5.86 -8.96
CA PHE A 11 -2.73 -7.05 -8.79
C PHE A 11 -3.29 -7.86 -7.62
N SER A 12 -3.79 -9.07 -7.92
CA SER A 12 -4.23 -10.00 -6.88
C SER A 12 -3.48 -11.32 -7.00
N HIS A 13 -2.90 -11.78 -5.90
CA HIS A 13 -2.16 -13.04 -5.88
C HIS A 13 -2.27 -13.77 -4.54
N MET A 14 -2.16 -15.09 -4.59
CA MET A 14 -2.25 -15.98 -3.43
C MET A 14 -0.99 -15.99 -2.56
N GLU A 15 0.04 -15.22 -2.91
CA GLU A 15 1.32 -15.10 -2.22
C GLU A 15 1.99 -13.77 -2.61
N ILE A 16 2.90 -13.28 -1.77
CA ILE A 16 3.75 -12.13 -2.10
C ILE A 16 4.75 -12.55 -3.17
N MET A 17 4.83 -11.76 -4.25
CA MET A 17 5.80 -12.00 -5.32
C MET A 17 7.25 -11.85 -4.82
N PRO A 18 8.20 -12.64 -5.34
CA PRO A 18 9.62 -12.43 -5.08
C PRO A 18 10.07 -11.01 -5.45
N LEU A 19 11.09 -10.48 -4.77
CA LEU A 19 11.61 -9.12 -5.03
C LEU A 19 12.01 -8.91 -6.49
N SER A 20 12.61 -9.92 -7.12
CA SER A 20 13.00 -9.86 -8.54
C SER A 20 11.81 -9.61 -9.47
N TRP A 21 10.61 -10.04 -9.07
CA TRP A 21 9.39 -9.73 -9.82
C TRP A 21 9.02 -8.26 -9.68
N TRP A 22 9.10 -7.69 -8.46
CA TRP A 22 8.83 -6.26 -8.22
C TRP A 22 9.85 -5.37 -8.94
N GLU A 23 11.13 -5.75 -8.92
CA GLU A 23 12.20 -5.06 -9.65
C GLU A 23 11.93 -5.07 -11.17
N ALA A 24 11.59 -6.23 -11.74
CA ALA A 24 11.21 -6.31 -13.14
C ALA A 24 9.94 -5.49 -13.44
N PHE A 25 8.96 -5.54 -12.54
CA PHE A 25 7.69 -4.84 -12.68
C PHE A 25 7.87 -3.33 -12.82
N VAL A 26 8.65 -2.69 -11.94
CA VAL A 26 8.86 -1.23 -11.98
C VAL A 26 9.51 -0.76 -13.29
N HIS A 27 10.33 -1.60 -13.92
CA HIS A 27 10.89 -1.32 -15.24
C HIS A 27 9.85 -1.43 -16.37
N THR A 28 8.84 -2.27 -16.22
CA THR A 28 7.78 -2.47 -17.24
C THR A 28 6.62 -1.49 -17.12
N ALA A 29 6.44 -0.86 -15.94
CA ALA A 29 5.33 0.04 -15.66
C ALA A 29 5.79 1.43 -15.18
N PRO A 30 6.65 2.15 -15.93
CA PRO A 30 7.25 3.42 -15.48
C PRO A 30 6.25 4.60 -15.39
N HIS A 31 5.01 4.40 -15.84
CA HIS A 31 3.96 5.41 -15.86
C HIS A 31 2.78 5.06 -14.95
N LEU A 32 2.93 4.04 -14.12
CA LEU A 32 1.89 3.59 -13.20
C LEU A 32 1.65 4.65 -12.13
N THR A 33 0.41 5.11 -12.02
CA THR A 33 -0.03 6.13 -11.05
C THR A 33 -0.90 5.53 -9.95
N PHE A 34 -1.55 4.39 -10.23
CA PHE A 34 -2.38 3.68 -9.27
C PHE A 34 -2.08 2.18 -9.28
N LEU A 35 -1.86 1.63 -8.08
CA LEU A 35 -1.57 0.23 -7.85
C LEU A 35 -2.43 -0.30 -6.70
N ASP A 36 -3.26 -1.28 -6.99
CA ASP A 36 -4.05 -2.03 -6.01
C ASP A 36 -3.41 -3.41 -5.83
N ILE A 37 -2.94 -3.72 -4.62
CA ILE A 37 -2.25 -4.95 -4.27
C ILE A 37 -3.12 -5.73 -3.30
N SER A 38 -3.59 -6.89 -3.75
CA SER A 38 -4.31 -7.84 -2.92
C SER A 38 -3.51 -9.14 -2.80
N VAL A 39 -2.99 -9.42 -1.61
CA VAL A 39 -2.12 -10.58 -1.36
C VAL A 39 -2.62 -11.41 -0.19
N CYS A 40 -2.57 -12.74 -0.33
CA CYS A 40 -2.90 -13.69 0.73
C CYS A 40 -1.65 -14.47 1.19
N PRO A 41 -0.74 -13.86 1.97
CA PRO A 41 0.54 -14.49 2.27
C PRO A 41 0.39 -15.79 3.06
N ARG A 42 0.89 -16.88 2.46
CA ARG A 42 0.98 -18.21 3.10
C ARG A 42 2.20 -18.38 4.00
N ARG A 43 3.15 -17.44 3.96
CA ARG A 43 4.39 -17.45 4.77
C ARG A 43 4.10 -17.03 6.22
N THR A 44 5.08 -17.23 7.10
CA THR A 44 5.07 -16.65 8.45
C THR A 44 4.86 -15.13 8.37
N ALA A 45 4.10 -14.59 9.31
CA ALA A 45 3.71 -13.17 9.39
C ALA A 45 4.89 -12.21 9.16
N GLU A 46 6.03 -12.53 9.76
CA GLU A 46 7.22 -11.67 9.84
C GLU A 46 7.89 -11.44 8.48
N ASP A 47 8.21 -12.50 7.73
CA ASP A 47 8.80 -12.39 6.38
C ASP A 47 7.90 -11.60 5.43
N ALA A 48 6.60 -11.79 5.59
CA ALA A 48 5.58 -11.19 4.74
C ALA A 48 5.47 -9.68 5.00
N LEU A 49 5.56 -9.27 6.27
CA LEU A 49 5.64 -7.86 6.67
C LEU A 49 6.93 -7.20 6.22
N ASP A 50 8.08 -7.86 6.38
CA ASP A 50 9.38 -7.32 5.97
C ASP A 50 9.40 -6.98 4.47
N ILE A 51 8.90 -7.89 3.63
CA ILE A 51 8.83 -7.67 2.19
C ILE A 51 7.86 -6.52 1.88
N MET A 52 6.62 -6.58 2.36
CA MET A 52 5.57 -5.64 1.97
C MET A 52 5.72 -4.26 2.59
N CYS A 53 6.31 -4.15 3.77
CA CYS A 53 6.39 -2.89 4.53
C CYS A 53 7.75 -2.22 4.40
N ILE A 54 8.80 -2.94 3.99
CA ILE A 54 10.15 -2.37 3.88
C ILE A 54 10.66 -2.45 2.44
N GLN A 55 10.61 -3.62 1.82
CA GLN A 55 11.31 -3.86 0.56
C GLN A 55 10.51 -3.39 -0.66
N VAL A 56 9.21 -3.74 -0.73
CA VAL A 56 8.32 -3.33 -1.82
C VAL A 56 8.21 -1.79 -1.93
N PRO A 57 7.98 -1.02 -0.85
CA PRO A 57 7.98 0.45 -0.92
C PRO A 57 9.24 1.06 -1.54
N ARG A 58 10.41 0.51 -1.18
CA ARG A 58 11.71 0.97 -1.70
C ARG A 58 11.85 0.70 -3.20
N ILE A 59 11.41 -0.47 -3.65
CA ILE A 59 11.43 -0.83 -5.08
C ILE A 59 10.48 0.09 -5.86
N LEU A 60 9.27 0.29 -5.33
CA LEU A 60 8.22 1.14 -5.91
C LEU A 60 8.57 2.64 -5.89
N ALA A 61 9.58 3.08 -5.14
CA ALA A 61 10.03 4.48 -5.08
C ALA A 61 10.43 5.06 -6.46
N SER A 62 10.80 4.18 -7.40
CA SER A 62 11.16 4.56 -8.77
C SER A 62 9.96 4.81 -9.69
N VAL A 63 8.75 4.47 -9.25
CA VAL A 63 7.50 4.58 -10.02
C VAL A 63 6.74 5.82 -9.55
N PRO A 64 6.14 6.61 -10.47
CA PRO A 64 5.39 7.82 -10.12
C PRO A 64 3.99 7.51 -9.53
N LEU A 65 3.92 6.57 -8.59
CA LEU A 65 2.69 6.18 -7.92
C LEU A 65 2.14 7.35 -7.11
N THR A 66 0.90 7.71 -7.39
CA THR A 66 0.13 8.72 -6.66
C THR A 66 -0.84 8.10 -5.67
N TYR A 67 -1.22 6.84 -5.90
CA TYR A 67 -2.08 6.09 -5.00
C TYR A 67 -1.72 4.61 -4.98
N ILE A 68 -1.65 4.03 -3.77
CA ILE A 68 -1.59 2.60 -3.54
C ILE A 68 -2.74 2.12 -2.64
N SER A 69 -3.38 1.01 -3.02
CA SER A 69 -4.35 0.29 -2.21
C SER A 69 -3.73 -1.04 -1.79
N LEU A 70 -3.80 -1.37 -0.50
CA LEU A 70 -3.21 -2.58 0.06
C LEU A 70 -4.30 -3.43 0.71
N THR A 71 -4.46 -4.66 0.23
CA THR A 71 -5.37 -5.65 0.77
C THR A 71 -4.61 -6.90 1.20
N PRO A 72 -3.99 -6.91 2.39
CA PRO A 72 -3.50 -8.14 3.00
C PRO A 72 -4.69 -9.02 3.42
N LYS A 73 -4.75 -10.23 2.88
CA LYS A 73 -5.78 -11.25 3.19
C LYS A 73 -5.22 -12.30 4.15
N GLY A 74 -6.05 -12.73 5.09
CA GLY A 74 -5.78 -13.88 5.94
C GLY A 74 -5.26 -13.53 7.35
N HIS A 75 -5.48 -14.49 8.26
CA HIS A 75 -5.27 -14.35 9.70
C HIS A 75 -3.84 -13.95 10.11
N ALA A 76 -2.82 -14.29 9.32
CA ALA A 76 -1.44 -14.29 9.79
C ALA A 76 -0.68 -12.99 9.56
N PHE A 77 -1.16 -12.06 8.72
CA PHE A 77 -0.31 -10.91 8.35
C PHE A 77 -0.03 -9.94 9.51
N LEU A 78 -0.86 -9.96 10.56
CA LEU A 78 -0.80 -8.98 11.66
C LEU A 78 -1.00 -9.59 13.06
N VAL A 79 -1.06 -10.92 13.19
CA VAL A 79 -1.20 -11.57 14.50
C VAL A 79 0.19 -11.67 15.11
N CYS A 80 0.65 -10.58 15.73
CA CYS A 80 1.79 -10.62 16.65
C CYS A 80 1.42 -11.24 18.00
N ASP A 81 0.15 -11.58 18.26
CA ASP A 81 -0.22 -12.33 19.45
C ASP A 81 -1.51 -13.13 19.26
N ALA A 82 -1.40 -14.46 19.21
CA ALA A 82 -2.55 -15.36 19.12
C ALA A 82 -3.46 -15.30 20.38
N ALA A 83 -3.05 -14.58 21.42
CA ALA A 83 -3.81 -14.35 22.64
C ALA A 83 -4.77 -13.15 22.58
N SER A 84 -4.67 -12.27 21.56
CA SER A 84 -5.52 -11.08 21.47
C SER A 84 -5.82 -10.71 20.01
N PRO A 85 -6.96 -11.17 19.45
CA PRO A 85 -7.45 -10.75 18.14
C PRO A 85 -7.79 -9.24 18.05
N GLU A 86 -7.69 -8.51 19.17
CA GLU A 86 -7.94 -7.06 19.28
C GLU A 86 -6.68 -6.21 19.14
N SER A 87 -5.48 -6.80 18.98
CA SER A 87 -4.20 -6.07 18.93
C SER A 87 -3.88 -5.46 17.56
N HIS A 88 -4.87 -5.31 16.68
CA HIS A 88 -4.70 -4.62 15.41
C HIS A 88 -4.94 -3.13 15.61
N SER A 89 -3.96 -2.44 16.19
CA SER A 89 -4.06 -1.00 16.41
C SER A 89 -3.97 -0.25 15.08
N LEU A 90 -4.70 0.86 15.00
CA LEU A 90 -4.57 1.89 13.95
C LEU A 90 -3.10 2.28 13.71
N GLU A 91 -2.25 2.17 14.75
CA GLU A 91 -0.83 2.49 14.73
C GLU A 91 -0.04 1.55 13.80
N ALA A 92 -0.41 0.27 13.70
CA ALA A 92 0.26 -0.68 12.80
C ALA A 92 0.01 -0.31 11.33
N ASP A 93 -1.23 0.06 10.99
CA ASP A 93 -1.56 0.46 9.62
C ASP A 93 -0.96 1.81 9.27
N GLU A 94 -0.95 2.73 10.23
CA GLU A 94 -0.28 4.01 10.09
C GLU A 94 1.22 3.83 9.83
N ALA A 95 1.89 2.89 10.51
CA ALA A 95 3.29 2.58 10.25
C ALA A 95 3.53 2.04 8.83
N ILE A 96 2.64 1.18 8.33
CA ILE A 96 2.69 0.69 6.94
C ILE A 96 2.50 1.87 5.98
N ALA A 97 1.43 2.65 6.16
CA ALA A 97 1.13 3.82 5.33
C ALA A 97 2.30 4.82 5.33
N LEU A 98 2.90 5.09 6.50
CA LEU A 98 4.04 5.97 6.64
C LEU A 98 5.28 5.43 5.92
N SER A 99 5.53 4.12 5.96
CA SER A 99 6.63 3.50 5.21
C SER A 99 6.50 3.72 3.70
N TYR A 100 5.31 3.45 3.14
CA TYR A 100 5.04 3.73 1.73
C TYR A 100 5.14 5.22 1.41
N ALA A 101 4.57 6.08 2.24
CA ALA A 101 4.65 7.53 2.10
C ALA A 101 6.08 8.05 2.14
N THR A 102 6.96 7.44 2.94
CA THR A 102 8.35 7.86 3.10
C THR A 102 9.19 7.48 1.89
N ASN A 103 8.99 6.28 1.33
CA ASN A 103 9.79 5.79 0.21
C ASN A 103 9.30 6.31 -1.15
N ILE A 104 7.99 6.51 -1.34
CA ILE A 104 7.41 6.89 -2.63
C ILE A 104 7.07 8.38 -2.62
N CYS A 105 7.95 9.22 -3.17
CA CYS A 105 7.83 10.68 -3.09
C CYS A 105 6.56 11.25 -3.75
N THR A 106 6.07 10.61 -4.81
CA THR A 106 4.87 11.01 -5.57
C THR A 106 3.55 10.61 -4.91
N LEU A 107 3.60 9.77 -3.88
CA LEU A 107 2.42 9.20 -3.25
C LEU A 107 1.59 10.29 -2.54
N LYS A 108 0.28 10.30 -2.81
CA LYS A 108 -0.68 11.25 -2.26
C LYS A 108 -1.71 10.58 -1.36
N TYR A 109 -2.09 9.35 -1.70
CA TYR A 109 -3.12 8.59 -1.01
C TYR A 109 -2.67 7.16 -0.77
N ILE A 110 -3.15 6.57 0.31
CA ILE A 110 -2.95 5.17 0.69
C ILE A 110 -4.24 4.68 1.32
N ASP A 111 -4.67 3.48 0.99
CA ASP A 111 -5.67 2.76 1.77
C ASP A 111 -5.18 1.35 2.11
N ILE A 112 -5.61 0.88 3.28
CA ILE A 112 -5.32 -0.46 3.75
C ILE A 112 -6.66 -1.08 4.10
N TYR A 113 -7.08 -2.08 3.31
CA TYR A 113 -8.27 -2.89 3.54
C TYR A 113 -7.87 -4.22 4.18
N LYS A 114 -8.43 -4.50 5.35
CA LYS A 114 -8.17 -5.74 6.07
C LYS A 114 -9.33 -6.71 5.86
N GLU A 115 -9.11 -7.77 5.11
CA GLU A 115 -10.09 -8.85 5.01
C GLU A 115 -9.85 -9.87 6.14
N ILE A 116 -10.76 -9.91 7.10
CA ILE A 116 -10.77 -10.90 8.20
C ILE A 116 -11.87 -11.91 7.87
N GLU A 117 -11.56 -13.20 7.75
CA GLU A 117 -12.46 -14.25 7.21
C GLU A 117 -13.85 -14.33 7.87
N ILE A 118 -14.01 -13.78 9.07
CA ILE A 118 -15.25 -13.81 9.86
C ILE A 118 -15.99 -12.46 9.95
N PHE A 119 -15.44 -11.35 9.46
CA PHE A 119 -16.06 -10.03 9.53
C PHE A 119 -15.91 -9.25 8.22
N THR A 120 -16.88 -8.38 7.91
CA THR A 120 -16.69 -7.32 6.92
C THR A 120 -15.44 -6.53 7.28
N GLY A 121 -14.45 -6.56 6.39
CA GLY A 121 -13.20 -5.87 6.60
C GLY A 121 -13.35 -4.37 6.82
N ALA A 122 -12.41 -3.77 7.54
CA ALA A 122 -12.31 -2.33 7.68
C ALA A 122 -11.27 -1.78 6.70
N THR A 123 -11.58 -0.64 6.07
CA THR A 123 -10.61 0.12 5.29
C THR A 123 -10.23 1.35 6.07
N THR A 124 -8.93 1.58 6.23
CA THR A 124 -8.44 2.87 6.71
C THR A 124 -7.77 3.61 5.55
N TRP A 125 -7.99 4.92 5.53
CA TRP A 125 -7.65 5.79 4.41
C TRP A 125 -6.74 6.90 4.89
N TRP A 126 -5.67 7.18 4.15
CA TRP A 126 -4.73 8.25 4.48
C TRP A 126 -4.45 9.14 3.28
N LYS A 127 -4.27 10.42 3.59
CA LYS A 127 -3.63 11.40 2.73
C LYS A 127 -2.21 11.63 3.21
N VAL A 128 -1.26 11.58 2.28
CA VAL A 128 0.13 11.89 2.55
C VAL A 128 0.32 13.41 2.62
N VAL A 129 0.97 13.87 3.69
CA VAL A 129 1.30 15.27 3.92
C VAL A 129 2.82 15.38 3.99
N ARG A 130 3.40 16.25 3.16
CA ARG A 130 4.83 16.51 3.12
C ARG A 130 5.09 17.95 3.50
N SER A 131 6.04 18.18 4.41
CA SER A 131 6.49 19.51 4.80
C SER A 131 7.96 19.67 4.44
N SER A 132 8.29 20.69 3.65
CA SER A 132 9.67 21.13 3.48
C SER A 132 10.04 22.01 4.67
N SER A 133 10.82 21.48 5.60
CA SER A 133 11.51 22.36 6.56
C SER A 133 12.67 23.05 5.84
N SER A 134 13.18 24.17 6.37
CA SER A 134 14.26 24.95 5.75
C SER A 134 15.65 24.26 5.77
N GLY A 135 15.71 22.99 6.16
CA GLY A 135 16.86 22.10 6.01
C GLY A 135 16.45 20.85 5.21
N ASP A 136 17.41 20.16 4.60
CA ASP A 136 17.25 19.10 3.59
C ASP A 136 16.33 17.90 3.98
N GLU A 137 15.75 17.88 5.18
CA GLU A 137 14.78 16.88 5.60
C GLU A 137 13.34 17.31 5.28
N VAL A 138 12.72 16.53 4.38
CA VAL A 138 11.29 16.58 4.11
C VAL A 138 10.57 15.76 5.18
N GLY A 139 9.79 16.42 6.02
CA GLY A 139 8.90 15.75 6.95
C GLY A 139 7.79 15.03 6.20
N VAL A 140 7.57 13.75 6.50
CA VAL A 140 6.48 12.95 5.93
C VAL A 140 5.53 12.54 7.05
N GLN A 141 4.25 12.81 6.85
CA GLN A 141 3.17 12.41 7.74
C GLN A 141 2.01 11.84 6.92
N VAL A 142 1.16 11.06 7.57
CA VAL A 142 -0.10 10.58 7.01
C VAL A 142 -1.24 11.13 7.84
N LYS A 143 -2.30 11.61 7.19
CA LYS A 143 -3.51 12.10 7.84
C LYS A 143 -4.68 11.23 7.44
N THR A 144 -5.40 10.70 8.43
CA THR A 144 -6.60 9.90 8.20
C THR A 144 -7.65 10.69 7.40
N LEU A 145 -8.29 10.02 6.45
CA LEU A 145 -9.43 10.51 5.68
C LEU A 145 -10.73 9.90 6.20
N GLU A 146 -11.83 10.64 6.02
CA GLU A 146 -13.16 10.06 6.20
C GLU A 146 -13.44 9.01 5.12
N GLU A 147 -14.26 8.01 5.44
CA GLU A 147 -14.58 6.89 4.54
C GLU A 147 -15.17 7.37 3.20
N CYS A 148 -16.01 8.40 3.23
CA CYS A 148 -16.62 8.97 2.02
C CYS A 148 -15.58 9.58 1.09
N ASP A 149 -14.63 10.34 1.64
CA ASP A 149 -13.52 10.95 0.90
C ASP A 149 -12.59 9.89 0.33
N GLY A 150 -12.21 8.90 1.16
CA GLY A 150 -11.38 7.78 0.74
C GLY A 150 -12.03 7.01 -0.42
N THR A 151 -13.28 6.60 -0.25
CA THR A 151 -14.05 5.88 -1.28
C THR A 151 -14.14 6.67 -2.58
N ALA A 152 -14.38 7.99 -2.49
CA ALA A 152 -14.42 8.86 -3.66
C ALA A 152 -13.06 8.92 -4.37
N MET A 153 -11.95 8.98 -3.62
CA MET A 153 -10.61 8.95 -4.20
C MET A 153 -10.30 7.62 -4.90
N LYS A 154 -10.58 6.46 -4.29
CA LYS A 154 -10.39 5.14 -4.95
C LYS A 154 -11.15 5.04 -6.25
N ARG A 155 -12.43 5.38 -6.24
CA ARG A 155 -13.25 5.38 -7.46
C ARG A 155 -12.69 6.30 -8.54
N TRP A 156 -12.16 7.46 -8.18
CA TRP A 156 -11.57 8.36 -9.17
C TRP A 156 -10.37 7.73 -9.88
N TYR A 157 -9.45 7.09 -9.12
CA TYR A 157 -8.29 6.42 -9.69
C TYR A 157 -8.64 5.12 -10.44
N ASP A 158 -9.63 4.37 -9.99
CA ASP A 158 -10.16 3.20 -10.70
C ASP A 158 -10.69 3.58 -12.10
N LEU A 159 -11.31 4.76 -12.22
CA LEU A 159 -11.88 5.28 -13.46
C LEU A 159 -10.84 5.93 -14.40
N GLU A 160 -9.61 6.18 -13.93
CA GLU A 160 -8.50 6.67 -14.77
C GLU A 160 -7.77 5.55 -15.56
N ALA A 161 -8.19 4.28 -15.38
CA ALA A 161 -7.69 3.10 -16.10
C ALA A 161 -8.07 3.10 -17.59
#